data_AF-A0A4V2AWE5-F1
#
_entry.id   AF-A0A4V2AWE5-F1
#
_cell.length_a   1.000
_cell.length_b   1.000
_cell.length_c   1.000
_cell.angle_alpha   90.00
_cell.angle_beta   90.00
_cell.angle_gamma   90.00
#
_symmetry.space_group_name_H-M   'P 1'
#
loop_
_entity.id
_entity.type
_entity.pdbx_description
1 polymer ?
#
loop_
_entity_poly.entity_id
_entity_poly.type
_entity_poly.pdbx_seq_one_letter_code
_entity_poly.pdbx_strand_id
1 'polypeptide(L)'
;MSRKQTELSLGNMCDQVLAGKETKVEDASRRVWIQNFGLISASAAVAWACGSSSDNKAVAASATLTRDELIADANAYNAALALEHEAIAIYSAAAGLGDAIWSAGVSALAPSLLAVATEFLGHHTAHRNAIIGKINAIKPSTGVSAVEAIGGSTYTDHYPGIAGLNGASGLLTVLQVAAEREMNAANAYHGILLSFNDRTSIQFMGGTSADEAAHYGVLNAAAFAFAFLSSQSSTAAITAANMVSGAYPPFVYSRAGLRS
;
A
#
# COMPACT_ATOMS: atom_id res chain seq x y z
N MET A 1 -40.53 -11.53 8.42
CA MET A 1 -40.58 -10.07 8.18
C MET A 1 -41.85 -9.73 7.41
N SER A 2 -42.63 -8.77 7.89
CA SER A 2 -43.90 -8.37 7.26
C SER A 2 -43.62 -7.47 6.04
N ARG A 3 -44.43 -7.58 4.97
CA ARG A 3 -44.34 -6.73 3.75
C ARG A 3 -44.18 -5.23 4.05
N LYS A 4 -44.86 -4.75 5.11
CA LYS A 4 -44.77 -3.34 5.55
C LYS A 4 -43.38 -2.94 6.04
N GLN A 5 -42.60 -3.85 6.63
CA GLN A 5 -41.21 -3.55 7.06
C GLN A 5 -40.24 -3.49 5.87
N THR A 6 -40.50 -4.26 4.81
CA THR A 6 -39.67 -4.27 3.59
C THR A 6 -39.91 -2.99 2.76
N GLU A 7 -41.16 -2.53 2.67
CA GLU A 7 -41.52 -1.29 1.97
C GLU A 7 -40.97 -0.03 2.67
N LEU A 8 -40.98 0.01 4.00
CA LEU A 8 -40.36 1.09 4.79
C LEU A 8 -38.83 1.13 4.64
N SER A 9 -38.18 -0.01 4.44
CA SER A 9 -36.73 -0.09 4.19
C SER A 9 -36.36 0.39 2.79
N LEU A 10 -37.17 0.09 1.78
CA LEU A 10 -36.95 0.49 0.38
C LEU A 10 -37.24 1.98 0.16
N GLY A 11 -38.27 2.53 0.78
CA GLY A 11 -38.57 3.97 0.76
C GLY A 11 -37.41 4.81 1.33
N ASN A 12 -36.89 4.41 2.50
CA ASN A 12 -35.73 5.07 3.11
C ASN A 12 -34.45 5.00 2.27
N MET A 13 -34.26 3.94 1.48
CA MET A 13 -33.10 3.85 0.57
C MET A 13 -33.27 4.76 -0.65
N CYS A 14 -34.46 4.83 -1.26
CA CYS A 14 -34.72 5.78 -2.36
C CYS A 14 -34.56 7.23 -1.92
N ASP A 15 -35.05 7.59 -0.73
CA ASP A 15 -34.94 8.96 -0.21
C ASP A 15 -33.48 9.33 0.13
N GLN A 16 -32.67 8.36 0.57
CA GLN A 16 -31.23 8.56 0.79
C GLN A 16 -30.47 8.77 -0.53
N VAL A 17 -30.74 7.95 -1.54
CA VAL A 17 -30.15 8.08 -2.89
C VAL A 17 -30.55 9.41 -3.55
N LEU A 18 -31.82 9.81 -3.45
CA LEU A 18 -32.31 11.08 -4.00
C LEU A 18 -31.80 12.31 -3.23
N ALA A 19 -31.46 12.16 -1.95
CA ALA A 19 -30.83 13.21 -1.14
C ALA A 19 -29.30 13.25 -1.27
N GLY A 20 -28.70 12.41 -2.14
CA GLY A 20 -27.25 12.30 -2.30
C GLY A 20 -26.53 11.77 -1.06
N LYS A 21 -27.25 11.10 -0.16
CA LYS A 21 -26.71 10.47 1.06
C LYS A 21 -26.45 9.00 0.76
N GLU A 22 -25.22 8.59 0.95
CA GLU A 22 -24.80 7.20 0.76
C GLU A 22 -25.59 6.29 1.70
N THR A 23 -26.17 5.22 1.14
CA THR A 23 -26.92 4.22 1.91
C THR A 23 -25.97 3.30 2.66
N LYS A 24 -26.43 2.68 3.75
CA LYS A 24 -25.63 1.70 4.51
C LYS A 24 -25.16 0.51 3.67
N VAL A 25 -25.90 0.18 2.61
CA VAL A 25 -25.54 -0.90 1.67
C VAL A 25 -24.40 -0.45 0.76
N GLU A 26 -24.42 0.78 0.27
CA GLU A 26 -23.35 1.36 -0.55
C GLU A 26 -22.07 1.58 0.25
N ASP A 27 -22.17 2.06 1.49
CA ASP A 27 -21.04 2.23 2.41
C ASP A 27 -20.39 0.86 2.76
N ALA A 28 -21.21 -0.13 3.11
CA ALA A 28 -20.74 -1.50 3.31
C ALA A 28 -20.13 -2.09 2.03
N SER A 29 -20.72 -1.84 0.86
CA SER A 29 -20.25 -2.36 -0.43
C SER A 29 -18.94 -1.71 -0.86
N ARG A 30 -18.73 -0.41 -0.61
CA ARG A 30 -17.47 0.29 -0.89
C ARG A 30 -16.38 -0.15 0.06
N ARG A 31 -16.67 -0.27 1.36
CA ARG A 31 -15.74 -0.81 2.33
C ARG A 31 -15.31 -2.23 1.97
N VAL A 32 -16.27 -3.07 1.62
CA VAL A 32 -16.02 -4.45 1.16
C VAL A 32 -15.27 -4.44 -0.17
N TRP A 33 -15.57 -3.55 -1.12
CA TRP A 33 -14.87 -3.47 -2.40
C TRP A 33 -13.42 -3.00 -2.25
N ILE A 34 -13.15 -1.95 -1.47
CA ILE A 34 -11.79 -1.45 -1.20
C ILE A 34 -10.99 -2.50 -0.44
N GLN A 35 -11.58 -3.15 0.57
CA GLN A 35 -10.92 -4.22 1.32
C GLN A 35 -10.68 -5.47 0.46
N ASN A 36 -11.59 -5.78 -0.47
CA ASN A 36 -11.46 -6.96 -1.31
C ASN A 36 -10.63 -6.73 -2.57
N PHE A 37 -10.40 -5.49 -3.03
CA PHE A 37 -9.63 -5.25 -4.25
C PHE A 37 -8.16 -5.68 -4.08
N GLY A 38 -7.52 -5.31 -2.95
CA GLY A 38 -6.17 -5.77 -2.61
C GLY A 38 -6.11 -7.28 -2.36
N LEU A 39 -7.14 -7.85 -1.73
CA LEU A 39 -7.24 -9.28 -1.50
C LEU A 39 -7.40 -10.06 -2.83
N ILE A 40 -8.25 -9.61 -3.76
CA ILE A 40 -8.55 -10.32 -5.01
C ILE A 40 -7.35 -10.33 -5.97
N SER A 41 -6.64 -9.21 -6.10
CA SER A 41 -5.47 -9.10 -6.99
C SER A 41 -4.30 -9.97 -6.52
N ALA A 42 -4.00 -9.95 -5.21
CA ALA A 42 -2.99 -10.80 -4.61
C ALA A 42 -3.38 -12.29 -4.63
N SER A 43 -4.64 -12.60 -4.35
CA SER A 43 -5.15 -13.99 -4.39
C SER A 43 -5.04 -14.62 -5.77
N ALA A 44 -5.29 -13.85 -6.83
CA ALA A 44 -5.16 -14.33 -8.21
C ALA A 44 -3.69 -14.63 -8.56
N ALA A 45 -2.77 -13.79 -8.11
CA ALA A 45 -1.32 -14.01 -8.29
C ALA A 45 -0.86 -15.27 -7.56
N VAL A 46 -1.28 -15.45 -6.29
CA VAL A 46 -0.98 -16.63 -5.50
C VAL A 46 -1.62 -17.88 -6.10
N ALA A 47 -2.88 -17.81 -6.54
CA ALA A 47 -3.58 -18.95 -7.17
C ALA A 47 -2.95 -19.36 -8.50
N TRP A 48 -2.49 -18.39 -9.31
CA TRP A 48 -1.76 -18.66 -10.55
C TRP A 48 -0.39 -19.28 -10.27
N ALA A 49 0.36 -18.73 -9.32
CA ALA A 49 1.68 -19.25 -8.96
C ALA A 49 1.62 -20.62 -8.24
N CYS A 50 0.52 -20.90 -7.54
CA CYS A 50 0.31 -22.11 -6.72
C CYS A 50 -0.75 -23.08 -7.29
N GLY A 51 -1.08 -23.00 -8.59
CA GLY A 51 -2.13 -23.80 -9.26
C GLY A 51 -1.91 -25.32 -9.23
N SER A 52 -2.67 -26.13 -9.98
CA SER A 52 -2.54 -27.61 -9.93
C SER A 52 -2.22 -28.26 -11.29
N SER A 53 -1.27 -27.69 -12.04
CA SER A 53 -0.79 -28.34 -13.28
C SER A 53 0.70 -28.07 -13.50
N SER A 54 1.30 -28.80 -14.45
CA SER A 54 2.73 -28.87 -14.77
C SER A 54 3.45 -27.53 -15.02
N ASP A 55 2.74 -26.41 -14.99
CA ASP A 55 3.25 -25.03 -15.14
C ASP A 55 3.31 -24.26 -13.80
N ASN A 56 3.13 -24.94 -12.66
CA ASN A 56 3.33 -24.35 -11.35
C ASN A 56 4.75 -23.77 -11.22
N LYS A 57 4.86 -22.47 -10.96
CA LYS A 57 6.16 -21.87 -10.58
C LYS A 57 6.58 -22.27 -9.16
N ALA A 58 5.62 -22.58 -8.29
CA ALA A 58 5.85 -22.99 -6.90
C ALA A 58 5.50 -24.47 -6.70
N VAL A 59 6.41 -25.37 -7.07
CA VAL A 59 6.24 -26.83 -6.85
C VAL A 59 7.01 -27.34 -5.63
N ALA A 60 7.98 -26.59 -5.13
CA ALA A 60 8.85 -27.01 -4.05
C ALA A 60 8.45 -26.37 -2.71
N ALA A 61 8.32 -27.20 -1.68
CA ALA A 61 8.58 -26.76 -0.32
C ALA A 61 10.11 -26.64 -0.17
N SER A 62 10.59 -25.61 0.52
CA SER A 62 12.02 -25.25 0.69
C SER A 62 13.02 -26.41 0.87
N ALA A 63 12.60 -27.58 1.37
CA ALA A 63 13.41 -28.79 1.49
C ALA A 63 13.82 -29.45 0.15
N THR A 64 13.30 -29.00 -1.00
CA THR A 64 13.59 -29.56 -2.34
C THR A 64 14.28 -28.59 -3.29
N LEU A 65 14.52 -27.34 -2.86
CA LEU A 65 15.20 -26.34 -3.67
C LEU A 65 16.72 -26.57 -3.71
N THR A 66 17.30 -26.35 -4.86
CA THR A 66 18.75 -26.28 -5.05
C THR A 66 19.31 -25.04 -4.35
N ARG A 67 20.62 -25.04 -4.12
CA ARG A 67 21.31 -23.87 -3.54
C ARG A 67 21.13 -22.62 -4.39
N ASP A 68 21.15 -22.73 -5.71
CA ASP A 68 21.04 -21.59 -6.62
C ASP A 68 19.63 -20.99 -6.60
N GLU A 69 18.59 -21.82 -6.50
CA GLU A 69 17.21 -21.36 -6.31
C GLU A 69 17.02 -20.67 -4.95
N LEU A 70 17.62 -21.19 -3.87
CA LEU A 70 17.60 -20.53 -2.57
C LEU A 70 18.32 -19.17 -2.59
N ILE A 71 19.42 -19.05 -3.34
CA ILE A 71 20.11 -17.76 -3.55
C ILE A 71 19.20 -16.80 -4.32
N ALA A 72 18.51 -17.26 -5.36
CA ALA A 72 17.56 -16.46 -6.12
C ALA A 72 16.42 -15.95 -5.23
N ASP A 73 15.84 -16.82 -4.39
CA ASP A 73 14.79 -16.45 -3.42
C ASP A 73 15.32 -15.45 -2.39
N ALA A 74 16.55 -15.62 -1.87
CA ALA A 74 17.17 -14.66 -0.96
C ALA A 74 17.35 -13.26 -1.60
N ASN A 75 17.72 -13.21 -2.87
CA ASN A 75 17.85 -11.96 -3.61
C ASN A 75 16.49 -11.31 -3.88
N ALA A 76 15.45 -12.09 -4.17
CA ALA A 76 14.09 -11.59 -4.30
C ALA A 76 13.57 -11.01 -2.98
N TYR A 77 13.87 -11.65 -1.84
CA TYR A 77 13.59 -11.10 -0.52
C TYR A 77 14.37 -9.82 -0.24
N ASN A 78 15.63 -9.69 -0.68
CA ASN A 78 16.39 -8.44 -0.53
C ASN A 78 15.82 -7.29 -1.37
N ALA A 79 15.25 -7.58 -2.54
CA ALA A 79 14.53 -6.58 -3.32
C ALA A 79 13.28 -6.08 -2.59
N ALA A 80 12.51 -7.00 -1.99
CA ALA A 80 11.39 -6.68 -1.11
C ALA A 80 11.83 -5.86 0.11
N LEU A 81 12.91 -6.26 0.77
CA LEU A 81 13.43 -5.59 1.95
C LEU A 81 13.83 -4.12 1.69
N ALA A 82 14.38 -3.84 0.50
CA ALA A 82 14.69 -2.48 0.09
C ALA A 82 13.44 -1.59 0.00
N LEU A 83 12.31 -2.14 -0.46
CA LEU A 83 11.03 -1.42 -0.50
C LEU A 83 10.53 -1.08 0.91
N GLU A 84 10.68 -1.99 1.86
CA GLU A 84 10.25 -1.71 3.24
C GLU A 84 11.12 -0.68 3.94
N HIS A 85 12.44 -0.71 3.73
CA HIS A 85 13.34 0.32 4.28
C HIS A 85 12.99 1.71 3.77
N GLU A 86 12.67 1.81 2.48
CA GLU A 86 12.26 3.06 1.85
C GLU A 86 10.91 3.54 2.38
N ALA A 87 9.91 2.67 2.49
CA ALA A 87 8.60 3.01 3.07
C ALA A 87 8.76 3.55 4.50
N ILE A 88 9.47 2.82 5.36
CA ILE A 88 9.74 3.23 6.74
C ILE A 88 10.40 4.62 6.79
N ALA A 89 11.34 4.91 5.90
CA ALA A 89 11.99 6.21 5.82
C ALA A 89 10.99 7.33 5.45
N ILE A 90 10.14 7.12 4.45
CA ILE A 90 9.12 8.07 4.00
C ILE A 90 8.10 8.36 5.11
N TYR A 91 7.53 7.31 5.73
CA TYR A 91 6.56 7.47 6.81
C TYR A 91 7.17 8.15 8.03
N SER A 92 8.40 7.80 8.39
CA SER A 92 9.10 8.42 9.51
C SER A 92 9.37 9.91 9.24
N ALA A 93 9.77 10.26 8.01
CA ALA A 93 9.98 11.65 7.61
C ALA A 93 8.67 12.45 7.62
N ALA A 94 7.59 11.88 7.09
CA ALA A 94 6.27 12.50 7.08
C ALA A 94 5.71 12.70 8.51
N ALA A 95 5.82 11.69 9.38
CA ALA A 95 5.44 11.81 10.78
C ALA A 95 6.24 12.90 11.52
N GLY A 96 7.53 13.04 11.18
CA GLY A 96 8.43 14.05 11.73
C GLY A 96 8.04 15.50 11.41
N LEU A 97 7.13 15.75 10.46
CA LEU A 97 6.60 17.09 10.18
C LEU A 97 5.69 17.62 11.30
N GLY A 98 5.20 16.75 12.18
CA GLY A 98 4.45 17.13 13.38
C GLY A 98 3.32 18.12 13.11
N ASP A 99 3.21 19.14 13.97
CA ASP A 99 2.12 20.13 13.91
C ASP A 99 2.07 20.95 12.62
N ALA A 100 3.14 20.94 11.81
CA ALA A 100 3.19 21.63 10.53
C ALA A 100 2.12 21.10 9.56
N ILE A 101 1.76 19.81 9.64
CA ILE A 101 0.74 19.19 8.79
C ILE A 101 -0.28 18.34 9.57
N TRP A 102 0.06 17.83 10.76
CA TRP A 102 -0.78 16.86 11.50
C TRP A 102 -1.67 17.48 12.56
N SER A 103 -1.58 18.79 12.80
CA SER A 103 -2.36 19.45 13.83
C SER A 103 -3.82 19.64 13.42
N ALA A 104 -4.73 19.64 14.41
CA ALA A 104 -6.15 19.96 14.19
C ALA A 104 -6.38 21.37 13.62
N GLY A 105 -5.39 22.27 13.76
CA GLY A 105 -5.39 23.60 13.14
C GLY A 105 -5.16 23.57 11.63
N VAL A 106 -4.51 22.53 11.10
CA VAL A 106 -4.38 22.29 9.65
C VAL A 106 -5.67 21.69 9.09
N SER A 107 -6.21 20.68 9.78
CA SER A 107 -7.51 20.09 9.47
C SER A 107 -8.00 19.26 10.66
N ALA A 108 -9.31 19.26 10.89
CA ALA A 108 -9.92 18.38 11.90
C ALA A 108 -9.64 16.89 11.65
N LEU A 109 -9.33 16.50 10.40
CA LEU A 109 -8.97 15.13 10.04
C LEU A 109 -7.49 14.79 10.27
N ALA A 110 -6.62 15.79 10.37
CA ALA A 110 -5.17 15.60 10.39
C ALA A 110 -4.70 14.65 11.52
N PRO A 111 -5.23 14.72 12.77
CA PRO A 111 -4.85 13.78 13.81
C PRO A 111 -5.23 12.32 13.50
N SER A 112 -6.40 12.09 12.88
CA SER A 112 -6.83 10.75 12.49
C SER A 112 -5.99 10.20 11.33
N LEU A 113 -5.60 11.07 10.39
CA LEU A 113 -4.71 10.71 9.29
C LEU A 113 -3.30 10.34 9.80
N LEU A 114 -2.79 11.06 10.80
CA LEU A 114 -1.54 10.71 11.48
C LEU A 114 -1.64 9.32 12.16
N ALA A 115 -2.77 9.00 12.79
CA ALA A 115 -2.97 7.68 13.39
C ALA A 115 -2.93 6.55 12.34
N VAL A 116 -3.55 6.75 11.17
CA VAL A 116 -3.47 5.80 10.05
C VAL A 116 -2.03 5.65 9.56
N ALA A 117 -1.32 6.76 9.35
CA ALA A 117 0.09 6.72 8.93
C ALA A 117 1.00 6.01 9.96
N THR A 118 0.71 6.18 11.25
CA THR A 118 1.44 5.50 12.34
C THR A 118 1.19 4.00 12.32
N GLU A 119 -0.05 3.57 12.06
CA GLU A 119 -0.39 2.14 11.91
C GLU A 119 0.35 1.53 10.71
N PHE A 120 0.36 2.21 9.57
CA PHE A 120 1.04 1.73 8.36
C PHE A 120 2.56 1.66 8.55
N LEU A 121 3.17 2.61 9.24
CA LEU A 121 4.57 2.50 9.68
C LEU A 121 4.82 1.23 10.53
N GLY A 122 3.87 0.86 11.38
CA GLY A 122 3.87 -0.39 12.13
C GLY A 122 3.83 -1.62 11.21
N HIS A 123 2.94 -1.61 10.21
CA HIS A 123 2.85 -2.67 9.21
C HIS A 123 4.15 -2.84 8.41
N HIS A 124 4.73 -1.77 7.86
CA HIS A 124 6.01 -1.84 7.14
C HIS A 124 7.15 -2.37 8.03
N THR A 125 7.18 -1.97 9.30
CA THR A 125 8.14 -2.50 10.26
C THR A 125 7.96 -4.01 10.47
N ALA A 126 6.72 -4.48 10.53
CA ALA A 126 6.41 -5.90 10.62
C ALA A 126 6.81 -6.65 9.34
N HIS A 127 6.51 -6.12 8.15
CA HIS A 127 6.91 -6.67 6.85
C HIS A 127 8.43 -6.80 6.77
N ARG A 128 9.17 -5.71 7.03
CA ARG A 128 10.64 -5.70 7.06
C ARG A 128 11.20 -6.81 7.95
N ASN A 129 10.72 -6.88 9.18
CA ASN A 129 11.22 -7.85 10.15
C ASN A 129 10.90 -9.30 9.74
N ALA A 130 9.73 -9.53 9.16
CA ALA A 130 9.35 -10.84 8.62
C ALA A 130 10.24 -11.24 7.43
N ILE A 131 10.50 -10.33 6.50
CA ILE A 131 11.40 -10.54 5.36
C ILE A 131 12.83 -10.85 5.84
N ILE A 132 13.35 -10.09 6.80
CA ILE A 132 14.66 -10.36 7.43
C ILE A 132 14.68 -11.77 8.04
N GLY A 133 13.60 -12.16 8.72
CA GLY A 133 13.43 -13.51 9.25
C GLY A 133 13.52 -14.60 8.18
N LYS A 134 12.87 -14.39 7.02
CA LYS A 134 12.94 -15.31 5.87
C LYS A 134 14.34 -15.43 5.30
N ILE A 135 15.05 -14.30 5.10
CA ILE A 135 16.44 -14.30 4.61
C ILE A 135 17.36 -15.03 5.60
N ASN A 136 17.23 -14.73 6.89
CA ASN A 136 18.04 -15.37 7.94
C ASN A 136 17.81 -16.88 8.03
N ALA A 137 16.60 -17.36 7.76
CA ALA A 137 16.30 -18.79 7.75
C ALA A 137 17.06 -19.56 6.65
N ILE A 138 17.25 -18.95 5.48
CA ILE A 138 17.95 -19.56 4.34
C ILE A 138 19.44 -19.18 4.24
N LYS A 139 19.89 -18.20 5.04
CA LYS A 139 21.29 -17.75 5.10
C LYS A 139 22.31 -18.87 5.32
N PRO A 140 22.11 -19.87 6.22
CA PRO A 140 23.08 -20.96 6.39
C PRO A 140 23.32 -21.75 5.09
N SER A 141 22.31 -21.85 4.23
CA SER A 141 22.36 -22.60 2.97
C SER A 141 22.83 -21.76 1.79
N THR A 142 22.75 -20.44 1.86
CA THR A 142 23.01 -19.53 0.72
C THR A 142 24.24 -18.64 0.93
N GLY A 143 24.53 -18.24 2.17
CA GLY A 143 25.50 -17.20 2.52
C GLY A 143 24.99 -15.77 2.29
N VAL A 144 23.78 -15.58 1.74
CA VAL A 144 23.20 -14.27 1.47
C VAL A 144 22.71 -13.66 2.78
N SER A 145 23.04 -12.39 3.02
CA SER A 145 22.57 -11.63 4.20
C SER A 145 21.48 -10.65 3.82
N ALA A 146 20.65 -10.30 4.79
CA ALA A 146 19.68 -9.22 4.64
C ALA A 146 20.39 -7.90 4.35
N VAL A 147 19.88 -7.13 3.40
CA VAL A 147 20.38 -5.81 3.08
C VAL A 147 20.02 -4.82 4.18
N GLU A 148 21.00 -4.03 4.60
CA GLU A 148 20.78 -2.94 5.56
C GLU A 148 20.07 -1.76 4.89
N ALA A 149 19.34 -0.98 5.69
CA ALA A 149 18.77 0.27 5.20
C ALA A 149 19.89 1.19 4.72
N ILE A 150 19.72 1.82 3.55
CA ILE A 150 20.57 2.95 3.19
C ILE A 150 20.13 4.20 3.97
N GLY A 151 21.00 5.20 4.11
CA GLY A 151 20.71 6.39 4.90
C GLY A 151 19.40 7.05 4.48
N GLY A 152 18.54 7.37 5.45
CA GLY A 152 17.14 7.79 5.24
C GLY A 152 16.94 8.94 4.24
N SER A 153 17.88 9.89 4.19
CA SER A 153 17.86 10.98 3.22
C SER A 153 17.84 10.47 1.77
N THR A 154 18.61 9.42 1.48
CA THR A 154 18.70 8.83 0.14
C THR A 154 17.35 8.31 -0.36
N TYR A 155 16.51 7.81 0.55
CA TYR A 155 15.16 7.37 0.22
C TYR A 155 14.22 8.55 -0.03
N THR A 156 14.33 9.61 0.78
CA THR A 156 13.46 10.79 0.67
C THR A 156 13.87 11.77 -0.43
N ASP A 157 15.13 11.76 -0.88
CA ASP A 157 15.65 12.67 -1.90
C ASP A 157 14.95 12.48 -3.27
N HIS A 158 14.40 11.29 -3.51
CA HIS A 158 13.61 10.99 -4.71
C HIS A 158 12.17 11.50 -4.64
N TYR A 159 11.70 11.88 -3.44
CA TYR A 159 10.38 12.46 -3.21
C TYR A 159 10.55 13.96 -2.97
N PRO A 160 10.52 14.78 -4.05
CA PRO A 160 10.73 16.21 -3.91
C PRO A 160 9.72 16.80 -2.91
N GLY A 161 10.27 17.34 -1.82
CA GLY A 161 9.53 18.23 -0.94
C GLY A 161 8.67 17.56 0.11
N ILE A 162 9.06 16.44 0.74
CA ILE A 162 8.51 16.11 2.08
C ILE A 162 9.06 17.11 3.11
N ALA A 163 10.36 17.41 3.04
CA ALA A 163 11.00 18.37 3.91
C ALA A 163 10.43 19.78 3.68
N GLY A 164 9.93 20.40 4.75
CA GLY A 164 9.41 21.78 4.72
C GLY A 164 7.94 21.92 4.33
N LEU A 165 7.21 20.81 4.14
CA LEU A 165 5.76 20.86 3.95
C LEU A 165 5.07 21.44 5.18
N ASN A 166 4.05 22.24 4.92
CA ASN A 166 3.25 22.87 5.94
C ASN A 166 1.80 23.05 5.46
N GLY A 167 0.90 23.22 6.42
CA GLY A 167 -0.49 23.50 6.18
C GLY A 167 -1.23 22.39 5.43
N ALA A 168 -2.42 22.73 4.96
CA ALA A 168 -3.32 21.78 4.30
C ALA A 168 -2.75 21.25 2.97
N SER A 169 -2.06 22.10 2.21
CA SER A 169 -1.39 21.67 0.98
C SER A 169 -0.29 20.65 1.26
N GLY A 170 0.52 20.88 2.30
CA GLY A 170 1.54 19.94 2.73
C GLY A 170 0.97 18.59 3.14
N LEU A 171 -0.13 18.60 3.92
CA LEU A 171 -0.83 17.38 4.29
C LEU A 171 -1.34 16.61 3.06
N LEU A 172 -1.97 17.28 2.10
CA LEU A 172 -2.44 16.64 0.86
C LEU A 172 -1.28 16.02 0.07
N THR A 173 -0.16 16.76 -0.08
CA THR A 173 1.03 16.25 -0.77
C THR A 173 1.56 14.98 -0.09
N VAL A 174 1.63 14.95 1.24
CA VAL A 174 2.07 13.75 1.98
C VAL A 174 1.15 12.55 1.70
N LEU A 175 -0.17 12.75 1.74
CA LEU A 175 -1.12 11.66 1.47
C LEU A 175 -1.00 11.13 0.04
N GLN A 176 -0.79 12.02 -0.93
CA GLN A 176 -0.62 11.64 -2.34
C GLN A 176 0.69 10.90 -2.58
N VAL A 177 1.80 11.40 -2.02
CA VAL A 177 3.11 10.74 -2.09
C VAL A 177 3.04 9.35 -1.46
N ALA A 178 2.42 9.22 -0.29
CA ALA A 178 2.23 7.92 0.35
C ALA A 178 1.36 6.99 -0.51
N ALA A 179 0.22 7.45 -1.03
CA ALA A 179 -0.62 6.63 -1.89
C ALA A 179 0.12 6.15 -3.15
N GLU A 180 0.86 7.03 -3.83
CA GLU A 180 1.65 6.68 -5.01
C GLU A 180 2.73 5.65 -4.66
N ARG A 181 3.39 5.81 -3.51
CA ARG A 181 4.32 4.84 -2.96
C ARG A 181 3.65 3.46 -2.88
N GLU A 182 2.53 3.34 -2.18
CA GLU A 182 1.93 2.02 -1.94
C GLU A 182 1.44 1.35 -3.21
N MET A 183 0.94 2.13 -4.17
CA MET A 183 0.61 1.61 -5.50
C MET A 183 1.84 1.03 -6.19
N ASN A 184 2.96 1.76 -6.17
CA ASN A 184 4.21 1.33 -6.78
C ASN A 184 4.82 0.12 -6.06
N ALA A 185 4.73 0.08 -4.73
CA ALA A 185 5.18 -1.05 -3.92
C ALA A 185 4.32 -2.30 -4.20
N ALA A 186 2.99 -2.17 -4.23
CA ALA A 186 2.09 -3.27 -4.59
C ALA A 186 2.43 -3.87 -5.96
N ASN A 187 2.68 -3.02 -6.97
CA ASN A 187 3.10 -3.44 -8.31
C ASN A 187 4.48 -4.12 -8.30
N ALA A 188 5.45 -3.57 -7.56
CA ALA A 188 6.78 -4.14 -7.44
C ALA A 188 6.73 -5.51 -6.75
N TYR A 189 5.94 -5.65 -5.69
CA TYR A 189 5.70 -6.91 -5.01
C TYR A 189 5.08 -7.97 -5.93
N HIS A 190 4.19 -7.55 -6.84
CA HIS A 190 3.66 -8.45 -7.86
C HIS A 190 4.75 -8.98 -8.80
N GLY A 191 5.73 -8.16 -9.18
CA GLY A 191 6.88 -8.65 -9.96
C GLY A 191 7.80 -9.57 -9.13
N ILE A 192 8.05 -9.20 -7.88
CA ILE A 192 8.92 -9.94 -6.96
C ILE A 192 8.36 -11.33 -6.65
N LEU A 193 7.05 -11.46 -6.38
CA LEU A 193 6.45 -12.76 -6.05
C LEU A 193 6.63 -13.79 -7.18
N LEU A 194 6.66 -13.35 -8.44
CA LEU A 194 6.86 -14.22 -9.61
C LEU A 194 8.30 -14.75 -9.74
N SER A 195 9.23 -14.19 -8.96
CA SER A 195 10.65 -14.55 -8.96
C SER A 195 11.01 -15.63 -7.94
N PHE A 196 10.06 -15.99 -7.05
CA PHE A 196 10.28 -17.01 -6.02
C PHE A 196 10.07 -18.43 -6.55
N ASN A 197 10.89 -19.35 -6.03
CA ASN A 197 10.81 -20.77 -6.30
C ASN A 197 10.03 -21.52 -5.20
N ASP A 198 10.10 -21.03 -3.94
CA ASP A 198 9.36 -21.60 -2.82
C ASP A 198 7.91 -21.10 -2.74
N ARG A 199 6.96 -22.04 -2.63
CA ARG A 199 5.52 -21.75 -2.52
C ARG A 199 5.16 -20.89 -1.31
N THR A 200 5.78 -21.15 -0.16
CA THR A 200 5.45 -20.42 1.07
C THR A 200 5.95 -18.97 0.99
N SER A 201 7.03 -18.75 0.26
CA SER A 201 7.58 -17.43 -0.05
C SER A 201 6.66 -16.67 -1.00
N ILE A 202 6.13 -17.32 -2.03
CA ILE A 202 5.12 -16.73 -2.91
C ILE A 202 3.85 -16.33 -2.14
N GLN A 203 3.35 -17.19 -1.26
CA GLN A 203 2.18 -16.89 -0.44
C GLN A 203 2.42 -15.72 0.50
N PHE A 204 3.59 -15.69 1.15
CA PHE A 204 4.00 -14.60 2.02
C PHE A 204 4.08 -13.27 1.25
N MET A 205 4.77 -13.24 0.11
CA MET A 205 4.88 -12.02 -0.72
C MET A 205 3.54 -11.60 -1.34
N GLY A 206 2.68 -12.56 -1.68
CA GLY A 206 1.31 -12.28 -2.11
C GLY A 206 0.52 -11.57 -1.01
N GLY A 207 0.64 -12.02 0.24
CA GLY A 207 0.07 -11.33 1.41
C GLY A 207 0.57 -9.89 1.54
N THR A 208 1.90 -9.71 1.53
CA THR A 208 2.51 -8.37 1.59
C THR A 208 2.04 -7.46 0.45
N SER A 209 1.98 -7.97 -0.79
CA SER A 209 1.44 -7.24 -1.95
C SER A 209 -0.02 -6.80 -1.74
N ALA A 210 -0.83 -7.65 -1.11
CA ALA A 210 -2.23 -7.35 -0.80
C ALA A 210 -2.34 -6.22 0.23
N ASP A 211 -1.49 -6.25 1.25
CA ASP A 211 -1.45 -5.23 2.29
C ASP A 211 -1.06 -3.87 1.71
N GLU A 212 -0.04 -3.80 0.84
CA GLU A 212 0.32 -2.53 0.18
C GLU A 212 -0.81 -2.00 -0.72
N ALA A 213 -1.51 -2.89 -1.45
CA ALA A 213 -2.67 -2.49 -2.24
C ALA A 213 -3.82 -1.96 -1.36
N ALA A 214 -4.00 -2.51 -0.16
CA ALA A 214 -4.97 -2.01 0.80
C ALA A 214 -4.56 -0.65 1.38
N HIS A 215 -3.27 -0.45 1.70
CA HIS A 215 -2.75 0.84 2.16
C HIS A 215 -2.94 1.92 1.10
N TYR A 216 -2.62 1.62 -0.17
CA TYR A 216 -2.93 2.48 -1.31
C TYR A 216 -4.41 2.89 -1.33
N GLY A 217 -5.32 1.93 -1.23
CA GLY A 217 -6.76 2.19 -1.24
C GLY A 217 -7.20 3.14 -0.12
N VAL A 218 -6.67 2.94 1.09
CA VAL A 218 -6.96 3.80 2.25
C VAL A 218 -6.39 5.21 2.05
N LEU A 219 -5.13 5.34 1.63
CA LEU A 219 -4.48 6.64 1.44
C LEU A 219 -5.09 7.44 0.29
N ASN A 220 -5.43 6.77 -0.81
CA ASN A 220 -6.08 7.41 -1.95
C ASN A 220 -7.48 7.91 -1.56
N ALA A 221 -8.25 7.13 -0.81
CA ALA A 221 -9.53 7.56 -0.26
C ALA A 221 -9.37 8.74 0.74
N ALA A 222 -8.34 8.69 1.58
CA ALA A 222 -8.02 9.76 2.52
C ALA A 222 -7.63 11.07 1.81
N ALA A 223 -6.76 11.00 0.80
CA ALA A 223 -6.37 12.14 -0.02
C ALA A 223 -7.58 12.76 -0.73
N PHE A 224 -8.44 11.92 -1.31
CA PHE A 224 -9.68 12.35 -1.95
C PHE A 224 -10.63 13.05 -0.96
N ALA A 225 -10.92 12.41 0.18
CA ALA A 225 -11.80 12.98 1.20
C ALA A 225 -11.25 14.31 1.74
N PHE A 226 -9.93 14.38 1.98
CA PHE A 226 -9.27 15.60 2.42
C PHE A 226 -9.39 16.72 1.38
N ALA A 227 -9.12 16.46 0.11
CA ALA A 227 -9.23 17.45 -0.97
C ALA A 227 -10.69 17.90 -1.19
N PHE A 228 -11.65 16.96 -1.13
CA PHE A 228 -13.07 17.24 -1.25
C PHE A 228 -13.58 18.13 -0.11
N LEU A 229 -13.26 17.80 1.14
CA LEU A 229 -13.69 18.57 2.31
C LEU A 229 -12.99 19.94 2.39
N SER A 230 -11.73 20.02 1.95
CA SER A 230 -10.99 21.28 1.87
C SER A 230 -11.52 22.20 0.76
N SER A 231 -11.98 21.64 -0.37
CA SER A 231 -12.60 22.40 -1.48
C SER A 231 -14.06 22.79 -1.22
N GLN A 232 -14.79 22.17 -0.30
CA GLN A 232 -16.09 22.73 0.13
C GLN A 232 -15.95 24.05 0.91
N SER A 233 -14.75 24.39 1.36
CA SER A 233 -14.46 25.65 2.07
C SER A 233 -14.08 26.81 1.13
N SER A 234 -13.81 26.55 -0.15
CA SER A 234 -13.52 27.58 -1.16
C SER A 234 -13.92 27.08 -2.55
N THR A 235 -14.64 27.89 -3.32
CA THR A 235 -15.38 27.62 -4.59
C THR A 235 -14.61 26.96 -5.77
N ALA A 236 -13.67 26.05 -5.55
CA ALA A 236 -12.94 25.33 -6.59
C ALA A 236 -13.71 24.05 -6.98
N ALA A 237 -14.11 23.97 -8.25
CA ALA A 237 -14.85 22.83 -8.79
C ALA A 237 -13.98 21.56 -8.78
N ILE A 238 -14.56 20.48 -8.27
CA ILE A 238 -13.97 19.14 -8.33
C ILE A 238 -14.05 18.65 -9.77
N THR A 239 -12.90 18.41 -10.38
CA THR A 239 -12.80 17.93 -11.77
C THR A 239 -12.46 16.44 -11.80
N ALA A 240 -12.82 15.76 -12.89
CA ALA A 240 -12.42 14.37 -13.11
C ALA A 240 -10.89 14.18 -13.07
N ALA A 241 -10.10 15.21 -13.44
CA ALA A 241 -8.65 15.19 -13.29
C ALA A 241 -8.24 15.08 -11.81
N ASN A 242 -8.90 15.79 -10.89
CA ASN A 242 -8.59 15.73 -9.46
C ASN A 242 -9.13 14.46 -8.77
N MET A 243 -10.09 13.76 -9.40
CA MET A 243 -10.68 12.51 -8.90
C MET A 243 -9.97 11.25 -9.43
N VAL A 244 -9.39 11.33 -10.63
CA VAL A 244 -8.87 10.18 -11.37
C VAL A 244 -7.34 10.27 -11.53
N SER A 245 -6.73 11.45 -11.38
CA SER A 245 -5.28 11.59 -11.51
C SER A 245 -4.55 11.49 -10.18
N GLY A 246 -4.13 10.26 -9.87
CA GLY A 246 -2.77 10.02 -9.38
C GLY A 246 -1.74 10.16 -10.51
N ALA A 247 -1.99 11.00 -11.52
CA ALA A 247 -1.06 11.26 -12.61
C ALA A 247 -0.24 12.50 -12.25
N TYR A 248 0.65 12.36 -11.27
CA TYR A 248 1.88 13.13 -11.33
C TYR A 248 2.66 12.73 -12.60
N PRO A 249 3.51 13.61 -13.16
CA PRO A 249 4.36 13.24 -14.28
C PRO A 249 5.12 11.96 -13.94
N PRO A 250 5.40 11.08 -14.92
CA PRO A 250 6.10 9.84 -14.66
C PRO A 250 7.43 10.15 -13.95
N PHE A 251 7.51 9.82 -12.65
CA PHE A 251 8.80 9.75 -11.98
C PHE A 251 9.57 8.64 -12.68
N VAL A 252 10.64 9.04 -13.37
CA VAL A 252 11.62 8.10 -13.88
C VAL A 252 12.18 7.40 -12.65
N TYR A 253 11.88 6.10 -12.53
CA TYR A 253 12.55 5.23 -11.58
C TYR A 253 14.05 5.52 -11.64
N SER A 254 14.60 6.09 -10.58
CA SER A 254 15.99 5.84 -10.26
C SER A 254 16.08 4.34 -10.08
N ARG A 255 16.71 3.64 -11.02
CA ARG A 255 17.25 2.30 -10.78
C ARG A 255 18.26 2.45 -9.65
N ALA A 256 17.80 2.56 -8.42
CA ALA A 256 18.62 2.39 -7.25
C ALA A 256 19.02 0.92 -7.21
N GLY A 257 20.12 0.59 -7.91
CA GLY A 257 20.91 -0.60 -7.62
C GLY A 257 20.53 -1.93 -8.26
N LEU A 258 19.50 -2.03 -9.11
CA LEU A 258 19.33 -3.23 -9.96
C LEU A 258 20.40 -3.25 -11.06
N ARG A 259 21.61 -3.67 -10.69
CA ARG A 259 22.63 -4.10 -11.67
C ARG A 259 22.21 -5.46 -12.21
N SER A 260 22.14 -5.53 -13.53
CA SER A 260 22.17 -6.74 -14.37
C SER A 260 23.32 -7.66 -14.01
#